data_AF-A0A163TA58-F1
#
_entry.id   AF-A0A163TA58-F1
#
_cell.length_a   1.000
_cell.length_b   1.000
_cell.length_c   1.000
_cell.angle_alpha   90.00
_cell.angle_beta   90.00
_cell.angle_gamma   90.00
#
_symmetry.space_group_name_H-M   'P 1'
#
loop_
_entity.id
_entity.type
_entity.pdbx_description
1 polymer ?
#
loop_
_entity_poly.entity_id
_entity_poly.type
_entity_poly.pdbx_seq_one_letter_code
_entity_poly.pdbx_strand_id
1 'polypeptide(L)'
;MALVLPSVGAAAMLADRSGWGLLGFSGTYLALTVPHMLFAGFAAALVAGLVAGQGAGHDDPRDPDTSETHGAPDRGRAARAGAWGVPVGTGLVLVGYFVGDAAELVGALVLTGALWCTAWAVLGLAARGWARGLLVTGSVAVACSMLLAVWWAVGEATGLPHPSIGQMASTHGVANAVGFALCTLLGLRAVRGAAGERIERRGPAGPALQGTAIRPHRPSRTPGRRQA
;
A
#
# COMPACT_ATOMS: atom_id res chain seq x y z
N MET A 1 17.24 -9.26 -13.03
CA MET A 1 16.50 -9.04 -14.29
C MET A 1 15.08 -8.50 -14.06
N ALA A 2 14.27 -9.05 -13.15
CA ALA A 2 12.89 -8.57 -12.90
C ALA A 2 12.74 -7.09 -12.46
N LEU A 3 13.77 -6.50 -11.83
CA LEU A 3 13.78 -5.09 -11.42
C LEU A 3 14.34 -4.14 -12.49
N VAL A 4 15.00 -4.64 -13.53
CA VAL A 4 15.71 -3.80 -14.50
C VAL A 4 14.73 -2.99 -15.34
N LEU A 5 13.69 -3.64 -15.89
CA LEU A 5 12.66 -2.95 -16.68
C LEU A 5 11.87 -1.90 -15.87
N PRO A 6 11.39 -2.20 -14.65
CA PRO A 6 10.74 -1.20 -13.81
C PRO A 6 11.64 -0.04 -13.38
N SER A 7 12.91 -0.30 -13.07
CA SER A 7 13.88 0.75 -12.72
C SER A 7 14.22 1.65 -13.91
N VAL A 8 14.31 1.11 -15.12
CA VAL A 8 14.45 1.88 -16.35
C VAL A 8 13.21 2.75 -16.59
N GLY A 9 12.01 2.21 -16.39
CA GLY A 9 10.76 2.99 -16.46
C GLY A 9 10.69 4.12 -15.42
N ALA A 10 11.11 3.85 -14.17
CA ALA A 10 11.16 4.85 -13.11
C ALA A 10 12.17 5.97 -13.40
N ALA A 11 13.37 5.62 -13.89
CA ALA A 11 14.40 6.57 -14.25
C ALA A 11 13.99 7.44 -15.46
N ALA A 12 13.33 6.83 -16.45
CA ALA A 12 12.78 7.53 -17.61
C ALA A 12 11.69 8.54 -17.22
N MET A 13 10.77 8.18 -16.30
CA MET A 13 9.77 9.11 -15.79
C MET A 13 10.35 10.26 -14.97
N LEU A 14 11.39 9.99 -14.16
CA LEU A 14 12.03 11.04 -13.35
C LEU A 14 12.81 12.05 -14.21
N ALA A 15 13.48 11.57 -15.26
CA ALA A 15 14.17 12.41 -16.24
C ALA A 15 13.18 13.29 -17.02
N ASP A 16 12.06 12.73 -17.45
CA ASP A 16 11.02 13.48 -18.17
C ASP A 16 10.38 14.57 -17.30
N ARG A 17 10.09 14.28 -16.02
CA ARG A 17 9.55 15.26 -15.06
C ARG A 17 10.54 16.33 -14.63
N SER A 18 11.84 16.12 -14.85
CA SER A 18 12.88 17.13 -14.64
C SER A 18 13.18 17.96 -15.89
N GLY A 19 12.47 17.73 -17.00
CA GLY A 19 12.57 18.48 -18.26
C GLY A 19 13.67 17.94 -19.20
N TRP A 20 14.19 16.75 -18.95
CA TRP A 20 15.28 16.16 -19.71
C TRP A 20 14.72 15.06 -20.62
N GLY A 21 14.53 15.38 -21.90
CA GLY A 21 14.13 14.38 -22.90
C GLY A 21 15.21 13.31 -23.06
N LEU A 22 14.84 12.03 -22.99
CA LEU A 22 15.77 10.93 -23.28
C LEU A 22 15.79 10.64 -24.78
N LEU A 23 17.00 10.60 -25.36
CA LEU A 23 17.27 10.08 -26.71
C LEU A 23 16.52 10.79 -27.86
N GLY A 24 16.20 12.08 -27.70
CA GLY A 24 15.61 12.88 -28.79
C GLY A 24 14.12 12.67 -29.03
N PHE A 25 13.44 11.89 -28.18
CA PHE A 25 11.98 11.79 -28.17
C PHE A 25 11.38 12.88 -27.28
N SER A 26 10.36 13.58 -27.78
CA SER A 26 9.67 14.62 -27.01
C SER A 26 8.91 14.01 -25.82
N GLY A 27 8.80 14.77 -24.72
CA GLY A 27 8.24 14.32 -23.44
C GLY A 27 6.80 13.79 -23.51
N THR A 28 6.06 14.08 -24.59
CA THR A 28 4.71 13.52 -24.80
C THR A 28 4.73 12.02 -25.08
N TYR A 29 5.76 11.45 -25.72
CA TYR A 29 5.78 10.02 -26.06
C TYR A 29 6.49 9.15 -25.01
N LEU A 30 7.50 9.69 -24.31
CA LEU A 30 8.12 8.99 -23.18
C LEU A 30 7.22 8.98 -21.93
N ALA A 31 6.34 9.99 -21.79
CA ALA A 31 5.31 10.03 -20.75
C ALA A 31 4.09 9.14 -21.06
N LEU A 32 3.90 8.69 -22.30
CA LEU A 32 2.69 7.98 -22.72
C LEU A 32 2.91 6.46 -22.80
N THR A 33 2.02 5.76 -22.12
CA THR A 33 1.79 4.31 -22.11
C THR A 33 2.90 3.45 -21.53
N VAL A 34 3.97 3.06 -22.23
CA VAL A 34 4.79 1.91 -21.76
C VAL A 34 5.60 2.18 -20.49
N PRO A 35 6.42 3.26 -20.37
CA PRO A 35 7.20 3.50 -19.15
C PRO A 35 6.31 3.82 -17.94
N HIS A 36 5.20 4.54 -18.16
CA HIS A 36 4.22 4.84 -17.12
C HIS A 36 3.49 3.59 -16.64
N MET A 37 3.00 2.75 -17.57
CA MET A 37 2.33 1.49 -17.24
C MET A 37 3.29 0.52 -16.54
N LEU A 38 4.56 0.48 -16.93
CA LEU A 38 5.57 -0.34 -16.27
C LEU A 38 5.91 0.17 -14.87
N PHE A 39 6.10 1.49 -14.69
CA PHE A 39 6.37 2.07 -13.38
C PHE A 39 5.17 1.93 -12.44
N ALA A 40 3.99 2.41 -12.87
CA ALA A 40 2.78 2.38 -12.07
C ALA A 40 2.32 0.94 -11.80
N GLY A 41 2.37 0.09 -12.81
CA GLY A 41 2.07 -1.34 -12.68
C GLY A 41 3.02 -2.05 -11.73
N PHE A 42 4.33 -1.76 -11.79
CA PHE A 42 5.31 -2.28 -10.83
C PHE A 42 5.04 -1.78 -9.41
N ALA A 43 4.83 -0.48 -9.22
CA ALA A 43 4.57 0.10 -7.91
C ALA A 43 3.28 -0.49 -7.30
N ALA A 44 2.24 -0.65 -8.11
CA ALA A 44 0.99 -1.29 -7.73
C ALA A 44 1.20 -2.76 -7.31
N ALA A 45 1.91 -3.54 -8.12
CA ALA A 45 2.21 -4.95 -7.83
C ALA A 45 3.05 -5.09 -6.55
N LEU A 46 4.03 -4.19 -6.36
CA LEU A 46 4.83 -4.12 -5.14
C LEU A 46 3.92 -3.85 -3.94
N VAL A 47 3.11 -2.80 -3.95
CA VAL A 47 2.17 -2.48 -2.86
C VAL A 47 1.26 -3.68 -2.56
N ALA A 48 0.64 -4.27 -3.59
CA ALA A 48 -0.26 -5.41 -3.44
C ALA A 48 0.44 -6.62 -2.79
N GLY A 49 1.64 -6.97 -3.24
CA GLY A 49 2.45 -8.04 -2.66
C GLY A 49 2.89 -7.75 -1.22
N LEU A 50 3.30 -6.52 -0.93
CA LEU A 50 3.70 -6.11 0.42
C LEU A 50 2.53 -6.20 1.41
N VAL A 51 1.31 -5.87 0.97
CA VAL A 51 0.08 -5.93 1.79
C VAL A 51 -0.36 -7.37 2.01
N ALA A 52 -0.37 -8.20 0.96
CA ALA A 52 -0.68 -9.63 1.09
C ALA A 52 0.30 -10.34 2.04
N GLY A 53 1.58 -9.97 2.01
CA GLY A 53 2.60 -10.49 2.92
C GLY A 53 2.43 -10.08 4.39
N GLN A 54 1.62 -9.08 4.72
CA GLN A 54 1.34 -8.71 6.12
C GLN A 54 0.31 -9.66 6.77
N GLY A 55 -0.64 -10.21 6.00
CA GLY A 55 -1.67 -11.14 6.50
C GLY A 55 -1.20 -12.59 6.62
N ALA A 56 -0.26 -13.02 5.77
CA ALA A 56 0.25 -14.40 5.76
C ALA A 56 1.01 -14.80 7.05
N GLY A 57 1.33 -13.86 7.93
CA GLY A 57 1.91 -14.14 9.25
C GLY A 57 0.89 -14.41 10.36
N HIS A 58 -0.41 -14.22 10.09
CA HIS A 58 -1.50 -14.45 11.05
C HIS A 58 -2.29 -15.74 10.76
N ASP A 59 -2.08 -16.34 9.59
CA ASP A 59 -2.69 -17.62 9.15
C ASP A 59 -1.87 -18.82 9.68
N ASP A 60 -1.53 -18.89 10.97
CA ASP A 60 -1.06 -20.15 11.58
C ASP A 60 -2.27 -21.10 11.73
N PRO A 61 -2.28 -22.30 11.11
CA PRO A 61 -3.41 -23.24 11.20
C PRO A 61 -3.74 -23.74 12.62
N ARG A 62 -3.02 -23.28 13.65
CA ARG A 62 -3.17 -23.68 15.05
C ARG A 62 -3.91 -22.66 15.93
N ASP A 63 -4.35 -21.51 15.40
CA ASP A 63 -5.09 -20.51 16.18
C ASP A 63 -6.62 -20.70 16.01
N PRO A 64 -7.36 -21.22 17.02
CA PRO A 64 -8.76 -21.58 16.86
C PRO A 64 -9.74 -20.41 17.01
N ASP A 65 -9.27 -19.17 17.17
CA ASP A 65 -10.13 -18.03 17.59
C ASP A 65 -10.63 -17.14 16.43
N THR A 66 -10.99 -17.72 15.28
CA THR A 66 -11.60 -16.95 14.16
C THR A 66 -12.95 -17.51 13.74
N SER A 67 -13.87 -17.58 14.69
CA SER A 67 -15.30 -17.66 14.40
C SER A 67 -15.96 -16.28 14.53
N GLU A 68 -16.53 -15.84 13.41
CA GLU A 68 -17.67 -14.92 13.31
C GLU A 68 -17.41 -13.41 13.49
N THR A 69 -17.13 -12.73 12.37
CA THR A 69 -17.61 -11.36 12.17
C THR A 69 -18.43 -11.31 10.89
N HIS A 70 -19.74 -11.17 11.06
CA HIS A 70 -20.71 -11.04 9.98
C HIS A 70 -20.39 -9.83 9.08
N GLY A 71 -20.31 -10.06 7.77
CA GLY A 71 -20.67 -9.06 6.74
C GLY A 71 -19.58 -8.23 6.08
N ALA A 72 -18.31 -8.27 6.50
CA ALA A 72 -17.23 -7.57 5.79
C ALA A 72 -16.46 -8.54 4.87
N PRO A 73 -16.23 -8.23 3.58
CA PRO A 73 -15.37 -9.05 2.74
C PRO A 73 -14.00 -9.18 3.41
N ASP A 74 -13.62 -10.42 3.70
CA ASP A 74 -12.39 -10.81 4.38
C ASP A 74 -11.20 -10.10 3.73
N ARG A 75 -10.57 -9.20 4.49
CA ARG A 75 -9.47 -8.37 4.00
C ARG A 75 -8.28 -9.21 3.55
N GLY A 76 -8.13 -10.44 4.06
CA GLY A 76 -7.13 -11.39 3.58
C GLY A 76 -7.41 -11.85 2.15
N ARG A 77 -8.68 -12.11 1.81
CA ARG A 77 -9.10 -12.42 0.43
C ARG A 77 -8.88 -11.22 -0.50
N ALA A 78 -9.22 -10.02 -0.03
CA ALA A 78 -8.97 -8.80 -0.80
C ALA A 78 -7.47 -8.59 -1.08
N ALA A 79 -6.61 -8.84 -0.10
CA ALA A 79 -5.15 -8.75 -0.28
C ALA A 79 -4.62 -9.78 -1.30
N ARG A 80 -5.10 -11.03 -1.23
CA ARG A 80 -4.74 -12.09 -2.19
C ARG A 80 -5.26 -11.79 -3.60
N ALA A 81 -6.50 -11.31 -3.71
CA ALA A 81 -7.09 -10.88 -4.98
C ALA A 81 -6.30 -9.71 -5.59
N GLY A 82 -5.88 -8.74 -4.78
CA GLY A 82 -5.00 -7.66 -5.22
C GLY A 82 -3.64 -8.16 -5.71
N ALA A 83 -2.97 -9.03 -4.96
CA ALA A 83 -1.63 -9.53 -5.28
C ALA A 83 -1.56 -10.27 -6.62
N TRP A 84 -2.59 -11.03 -6.98
CA TRP A 84 -2.70 -11.70 -8.29
C TRP A 84 -3.31 -10.79 -9.36
N GLY A 85 -4.39 -10.10 -9.01
CA GLY A 85 -5.18 -9.32 -9.96
C GLY A 85 -4.45 -8.10 -10.49
N VAL A 86 -3.55 -7.48 -9.72
CA VAL A 86 -2.82 -6.29 -10.17
C VAL A 86 -1.86 -6.64 -11.31
N PRO A 87 -0.91 -7.60 -11.18
CA PRO A 87 -0.07 -8.01 -12.31
C PRO A 87 -0.86 -8.49 -13.53
N VAL A 88 -1.93 -9.27 -13.31
CA VAL A 88 -2.80 -9.77 -14.39
C VAL A 88 -3.49 -8.61 -15.10
N GLY A 89 -4.12 -7.70 -14.36
CA GLY A 89 -4.79 -6.52 -14.91
C GLY A 89 -3.84 -5.60 -15.66
N THR A 90 -2.64 -5.34 -15.11
CA THR A 90 -1.61 -4.56 -15.80
C THR A 90 -1.19 -5.23 -17.11
N GLY A 91 -0.98 -6.55 -17.11
CA GLY A 91 -0.68 -7.30 -18.32
C GLY A 91 -1.82 -7.24 -19.35
N LEU A 92 -3.07 -7.36 -18.91
CA LEU A 92 -4.24 -7.25 -19.78
C LEU A 92 -4.40 -5.86 -20.38
N VAL A 93 -4.16 -4.78 -19.63
CA VAL A 93 -4.15 -3.41 -20.18
C VAL A 93 -3.06 -3.27 -21.25
N LEU A 94 -1.85 -3.75 -20.96
CA LEU A 94 -0.73 -3.69 -21.91
C LEU A 94 -1.02 -4.48 -23.19
N VAL A 95 -1.59 -5.69 -23.07
CA VAL A 95 -2.00 -6.49 -24.23
C VAL A 95 -3.16 -5.80 -24.96
N GLY A 96 -4.13 -5.27 -24.22
CA GLY A 96 -5.30 -4.55 -24.75
C GLY A 96 -4.90 -3.38 -25.61
N TYR A 97 -3.88 -2.61 -25.20
CA TYR A 97 -3.30 -1.52 -25.98
C TYR A 97 -2.87 -1.93 -27.40
N PHE A 98 -2.42 -3.18 -27.60
CA PHE A 98 -2.04 -3.70 -28.91
C PHE A 98 -3.19 -4.39 -29.67
N VAL A 99 -4.24 -4.82 -28.96
CA VAL A 99 -5.34 -5.62 -29.53
C VAL A 99 -6.53 -4.74 -29.92
N GLY A 100 -6.83 -3.72 -29.13
CA GLY A 100 -7.91 -2.76 -29.37
C GLY A 100 -8.64 -2.34 -28.09
N ASP A 101 -9.43 -1.27 -28.23
CA ASP A 101 -10.00 -0.50 -27.12
C ASP A 101 -10.92 -1.34 -26.20
N ALA A 102 -11.67 -2.29 -26.77
CA ALA A 102 -12.52 -3.19 -25.99
C ALA A 102 -11.70 -4.11 -25.07
N ALA A 103 -10.54 -4.60 -25.54
CA ALA A 103 -9.65 -5.42 -24.74
C ALA A 103 -8.95 -4.57 -23.66
N GLU A 104 -8.58 -3.32 -24.00
CA GLU A 104 -8.05 -2.36 -23.03
C GLU A 104 -9.06 -2.07 -21.91
N LEU A 105 -10.33 -1.87 -22.24
CA LEU A 105 -11.40 -1.67 -21.24
C LEU A 105 -11.52 -2.85 -20.29
N VAL A 106 -11.51 -4.10 -20.80
CA VAL A 106 -11.54 -5.29 -19.94
C VAL A 106 -10.34 -5.32 -19.00
N GLY A 107 -9.13 -5.04 -19.51
CA GLY A 107 -7.93 -4.92 -18.69
C GLY A 107 -8.06 -3.85 -17.61
N ALA A 108 -8.58 -2.67 -17.96
CA ALA A 108 -8.77 -1.55 -17.05
C ALA A 108 -9.76 -1.88 -15.92
N LEU A 109 -10.84 -2.60 -16.22
CA LEU A 109 -11.82 -3.06 -15.22
C LEU A 109 -11.23 -4.10 -14.26
N VAL A 110 -10.48 -5.09 -14.78
CA VAL A 110 -9.78 -6.08 -13.96
C VAL A 110 -8.76 -5.42 -13.03
N LEU A 111 -7.93 -4.52 -13.58
CA LEU A 111 -6.92 -3.79 -12.80
C LEU A 111 -7.58 -2.91 -11.74
N THR A 112 -8.68 -2.24 -12.07
CA THR A 112 -9.46 -1.42 -11.13
C THR A 112 -9.96 -2.24 -9.95
N GLY A 113 -10.60 -3.38 -10.21
CA GLY A 113 -11.07 -4.28 -9.14
C GLY A 113 -9.93 -4.74 -8.23
N ALA A 114 -8.80 -5.13 -8.81
CA ALA A 114 -7.64 -5.58 -8.05
C ALA A 114 -7.02 -4.47 -7.18
N LEU A 115 -6.94 -3.25 -7.70
CA LEU A 115 -6.45 -2.09 -6.95
C LEU A 115 -7.42 -1.65 -5.86
N TRP A 116 -8.73 -1.78 -6.06
CA TRP A 116 -9.72 -1.54 -5.01
C TRP A 116 -9.64 -2.60 -3.90
N CYS A 117 -9.46 -3.87 -4.24
CA CYS A 117 -9.18 -4.91 -3.26
C CYS A 117 -7.89 -4.62 -2.48
N THR A 118 -6.84 -4.17 -3.16
CA THR A 118 -5.58 -3.76 -2.53
C THR A 118 -5.78 -2.57 -1.58
N ALA A 119 -6.49 -1.52 -2.01
CA ALA A 119 -6.81 -0.36 -1.18
C ALA A 119 -7.63 -0.75 0.05
N TRP A 120 -8.62 -1.62 -0.11
CA TRP A 120 -9.42 -2.15 0.99
C TRP A 120 -8.56 -2.89 2.02
N ALA A 121 -7.63 -3.73 1.55
CA ALA A 121 -6.69 -4.43 2.41
C ALA A 121 -5.73 -3.46 3.13
N VAL A 122 -5.20 -2.44 2.44
CA VAL A 122 -4.35 -1.38 3.02
C VAL A 122 -5.07 -0.67 4.17
N LEU A 123 -6.35 -0.36 4.01
CA LEU A 123 -7.13 0.31 5.06
C LEU A 123 -7.30 -0.52 6.33
N GLY A 124 -7.11 -1.84 6.25
CA GLY A 124 -7.14 -2.76 7.39
C GLY A 124 -5.85 -2.86 8.19
N LEU A 125 -4.75 -2.27 7.73
CA LEU A 125 -3.47 -2.32 8.42
C LEU A 125 -3.48 -1.47 9.69
N ALA A 126 -2.91 -2.02 10.77
CA ALA A 126 -2.76 -1.31 12.03
C ALA A 126 -1.71 -0.20 11.91
N ALA A 127 -2.17 1.04 11.72
CA ALA A 127 -1.33 2.23 11.60
C ALA A 127 -1.90 3.39 12.44
N ARG A 128 -1.03 4.32 12.88
CA ARG A 128 -1.42 5.51 13.66
C ARG A 128 -0.71 6.76 13.14
N GLY A 129 -1.25 7.93 13.47
CA GLY A 129 -0.64 9.23 13.13
C GLY A 129 -0.42 9.40 11.63
N TRP A 130 0.75 9.94 11.27
CA TRP A 130 1.12 10.22 9.86
C TRP A 130 1.08 8.97 8.97
N ALA A 131 1.47 7.80 9.48
CA ALA A 131 1.43 6.55 8.72
C ALA A 131 -0.01 6.18 8.32
N ARG A 132 -0.98 6.35 9.23
CA ARG A 132 -2.40 6.14 8.91
C ARG A 132 -2.89 7.13 7.87
N GLY A 133 -2.50 8.40 7.99
CA GLY A 133 -2.81 9.43 7.01
C GLY A 133 -2.34 9.02 5.61
N LEU A 134 -1.08 8.64 5.46
CA LEU A 134 -0.51 8.21 4.17
C LEU A 134 -1.22 7.00 3.55
N LEU A 135 -1.53 5.97 4.36
CA LEU A 135 -2.25 4.79 3.86
C LEU A 135 -3.67 5.12 3.39
N VAL A 136 -4.37 6.01 4.12
CA VAL A 136 -5.71 6.48 3.72
C VAL A 136 -5.61 7.32 2.45
N THR A 137 -4.69 8.28 2.40
CA THR A 137 -4.45 9.11 1.22
C THR A 137 -4.18 8.25 -0.02
N GLY A 138 -3.30 7.25 0.10
CA GLY A 138 -3.00 6.35 -1.01
C GLY A 138 -4.18 5.49 -1.44
N SER A 139 -4.98 5.00 -0.49
CA SER A 139 -6.18 4.22 -0.77
C SER A 139 -7.27 5.04 -1.49
N VAL A 140 -7.47 6.29 -1.07
CA VAL A 140 -8.42 7.20 -1.72
C VAL A 140 -7.90 7.62 -3.10
N ALA A 141 -6.62 7.96 -3.20
CA ALA A 141 -6.01 8.36 -4.47
C ALA A 141 -6.13 7.28 -5.54
N VAL A 142 -5.82 6.01 -5.21
CA VAL A 142 -5.95 4.92 -6.18
C VAL A 142 -7.40 4.67 -6.55
N ALA A 143 -8.33 4.71 -5.59
CA ALA A 143 -9.76 4.52 -5.87
C ALA A 143 -10.28 5.56 -6.86
N CYS A 144 -10.02 6.85 -6.61
CA CYS A 144 -10.42 7.93 -7.50
C CYS A 144 -9.69 7.88 -8.85
N SER A 145 -8.39 7.56 -8.88
CA SER A 145 -7.62 7.49 -10.13
C SER A 145 -8.11 6.37 -11.04
N MET A 146 -8.57 5.25 -10.49
CA MET A 146 -9.08 4.13 -11.27
C MET A 146 -10.47 4.44 -11.84
N LEU A 147 -11.32 5.18 -11.12
CA LEU A 147 -12.58 5.68 -11.70
C LEU A 147 -12.31 6.56 -12.93
N LEU A 148 -11.27 7.41 -12.86
CA LEU A 148 -10.86 8.23 -13.98
C LEU A 148 -10.32 7.39 -15.15
N ALA A 149 -9.57 6.32 -14.87
CA ALA A 149 -9.10 5.37 -15.88
C ALA A 149 -10.24 4.64 -16.58
N VAL A 150 -11.24 4.20 -15.81
CA VAL A 150 -12.44 3.53 -16.36
C VAL A 150 -13.25 4.51 -17.20
N TRP A 151 -13.44 5.76 -16.76
CA TRP A 151 -14.08 6.78 -17.60
C TRP A 151 -13.33 6.95 -18.93
N TRP A 152 -12.01 7.09 -18.88
CA TRP A 152 -11.20 7.21 -20.10
C TRP A 152 -11.37 5.99 -21.02
N ALA A 153 -11.21 4.77 -20.50
CA ALA A 153 -11.30 3.54 -21.29
C ALA A 153 -12.70 3.29 -21.87
N VAL A 154 -13.76 3.63 -21.13
CA VAL A 154 -15.14 3.58 -21.65
C VAL A 154 -15.30 4.58 -22.80
N GLY A 155 -14.79 5.81 -22.62
CA GLY A 155 -14.82 6.82 -23.65
C GLY A 155 -14.15 6.39 -24.95
N GLU A 156 -12.95 5.82 -24.86
CA GLU A 156 -12.21 5.31 -26.02
C GLU A 156 -13.00 4.17 -26.70
N ALA A 157 -13.49 3.20 -25.94
CA ALA A 157 -14.20 2.04 -26.47
C ALA A 157 -15.59 2.35 -27.07
N THR A 158 -16.23 3.46 -26.66
CA THR A 158 -17.60 3.80 -27.09
C THR A 158 -17.71 5.13 -27.86
N GLY A 159 -16.62 5.89 -28.00
CA GLY A 159 -16.63 7.25 -28.55
C GLY A 159 -17.33 8.29 -27.68
N LEU A 160 -17.53 8.01 -26.37
CA LEU A 160 -18.16 8.98 -25.44
C LEU A 160 -17.13 10.03 -25.00
N PRO A 161 -17.54 11.25 -24.62
CA PRO A 161 -16.60 12.26 -24.14
C PRO A 161 -15.75 11.76 -22.97
N HIS A 162 -14.44 11.89 -23.11
CA HIS A 162 -13.47 11.47 -22.11
C HIS A 162 -12.31 12.48 -21.97
N PRO A 163 -11.54 12.42 -20.87
CA PRO A 163 -10.37 13.26 -20.70
C PRO A 163 -9.36 13.06 -21.84
N SER A 164 -8.67 14.14 -22.22
CA SER A 164 -7.53 14.03 -23.12
C SER A 164 -6.37 13.31 -22.44
N ILE A 165 -5.43 12.80 -23.23
CA ILE A 165 -4.28 12.07 -22.70
C ILE A 165 -3.42 12.96 -21.77
N GLY A 166 -3.28 14.26 -22.08
CA GLY A 166 -2.58 15.21 -21.20
C GLY A 166 -3.28 15.40 -19.85
N GLN A 167 -4.62 15.39 -19.83
CA GLN A 167 -5.40 15.42 -18.59
C GLN A 167 -5.21 14.13 -17.80
N MET A 168 -5.23 12.97 -18.45
CA MET A 168 -4.93 11.68 -17.80
C MET A 168 -3.52 11.69 -17.16
N ALA A 169 -2.50 12.12 -17.89
CA ALA A 169 -1.13 12.15 -17.38
C ALA A 169 -0.95 13.08 -16.17
N SER A 170 -1.67 14.20 -16.14
CA SER A 170 -1.59 15.20 -15.05
C SER A 170 -2.46 14.88 -13.85
N THR A 171 -3.57 14.16 -14.02
CA THR A 171 -4.51 13.84 -12.93
C THR A 171 -4.35 12.39 -12.47
N HIS A 172 -4.70 11.43 -13.32
CA HIS A 172 -4.54 10.00 -13.05
C HIS A 172 -3.08 9.65 -12.76
N GLY A 173 -2.14 10.12 -13.59
CA GLY A 173 -0.72 9.83 -13.42
C GLY A 173 -0.15 10.36 -12.09
N VAL A 174 -0.50 11.59 -11.70
CA VAL A 174 -0.05 12.19 -10.42
C VAL A 174 -0.72 11.51 -9.23
N ALA A 175 -2.02 11.22 -9.32
CA ALA A 175 -2.73 10.48 -8.29
C ALA A 175 -2.13 9.09 -8.06
N ASN A 176 -1.71 8.39 -9.12
CA ASN A 176 -1.06 7.09 -9.00
C ASN A 176 0.37 7.18 -8.46
N ALA A 177 1.19 8.11 -8.96
CA ALA A 177 2.60 8.18 -8.57
C ALA A 177 2.78 8.74 -7.14
N VAL A 178 2.20 9.91 -6.87
CA VAL A 178 2.38 10.62 -5.59
C VAL A 178 1.33 10.16 -4.58
N GLY A 179 0.06 10.18 -4.98
CA GLY A 179 -1.04 9.83 -4.09
C GLY A 179 -0.97 8.37 -3.67
N PHE A 180 -0.99 7.44 -4.61
CA PHE A 180 -1.03 6.01 -4.31
C PHE A 180 0.35 5.43 -4.00
N ALA A 181 1.28 5.42 -4.96
CA ALA A 181 2.53 4.68 -4.83
C ALA A 181 3.41 5.25 -3.70
N LEU A 182 3.73 6.55 -3.73
CA LEU A 182 4.58 7.17 -2.72
C LEU A 182 3.96 7.11 -1.33
N CYS A 183 2.71 7.59 -1.15
CA CYS A 183 2.10 7.59 0.19
C CYS A 183 1.93 6.16 0.73
N THR A 184 1.45 5.21 -0.08
CA THR A 184 1.25 3.85 0.41
C THR A 184 2.57 3.18 0.78
N LEU A 185 3.62 3.31 -0.03
CA LEU A 185 4.93 2.72 0.27
C LEU A 185 5.56 3.33 1.53
N LEU A 186 5.47 4.65 1.72
CA LEU A 186 5.96 5.31 2.92
C LEU A 186 5.16 4.90 4.16
N GLY A 187 3.82 4.80 4.05
CA GLY A 187 2.96 4.31 5.12
C GLY A 187 3.28 2.86 5.50
N LEU A 188 3.47 1.97 4.52
CA LEU A 188 3.87 0.57 4.74
C LEU A 188 5.24 0.47 5.40
N ARG A 189 6.22 1.29 4.98
CA ARG A 189 7.54 1.36 5.61
C ARG A 189 7.43 1.78 7.08
N ALA A 190 6.60 2.76 7.38
CA ALA A 190 6.39 3.23 8.75
C ALA A 190 5.78 2.15 9.66
N VAL A 191 4.77 1.42 9.16
CA VAL A 191 4.14 0.30 9.88
C VAL A 191 5.17 -0.78 10.20
N ARG A 192 6.03 -1.14 9.24
CA ARG A 192 7.09 -2.14 9.45
C ARG A 192 8.14 -1.69 10.47
N GLY A 193 8.55 -0.42 10.42
CA GLY A 193 9.49 0.14 11.41
C GLY A 193 8.94 0.08 12.83
N ALA A 194 7.68 0.49 13.02
CA ALA A 194 7.01 0.45 14.32
C ALA A 194 6.81 -0.99 14.85
N ALA A 195 6.63 -1.98 13.96
CA ALA A 195 6.56 -3.38 14.34
C ALA A 195 7.93 -3.91 14.82
N GLY A 196 9.01 -3.56 14.13
CA GLY A 196 10.39 -3.90 14.51
C GLY A 196 10.76 -3.36 15.90
N GLU A 197 10.49 -2.08 16.16
CA GLU A 197 10.74 -1.46 17.47
C GLU A 197 9.96 -2.14 18.61
N ARG A 198 8.74 -2.61 18.33
CA ARG A 198 7.92 -3.33 19.33
C ARG A 198 8.50 -4.70 19.67
N ILE A 199 9.04 -5.42 18.68
CA ILE A 199 9.70 -6.71 18.88
C ILE A 199 10.98 -6.53 19.68
N GLU A 200 11.79 -5.52 19.35
CA GLU A 200 13.03 -5.22 20.06
C GLU A 200 12.79 -4.84 21.53
N ARG A 201 11.75 -4.02 21.82
CA ARG A 201 11.32 -3.72 23.21
C ARG A 201 10.77 -4.94 23.96
N ARG A 202 10.27 -5.95 23.27
CA ARG A 202 9.80 -7.24 23.85
C ARG A 202 10.89 -8.31 23.89
N GLY A 203 12.07 -8.05 23.34
CA GLY A 203 13.24 -8.94 23.46
C GLY A 203 13.62 -9.16 24.92
N PRO A 204 14.53 -10.11 25.21
CA PRO A 204 14.80 -10.62 26.55
C PRO A 204 15.58 -9.61 27.42
N ALA A 205 15.03 -8.42 27.65
CA ALA A 205 15.24 -7.73 28.90
C ALA A 205 14.45 -8.53 29.94
N GLY A 206 15.17 -9.41 30.66
CA GLY A 206 14.64 -10.22 31.75
C GLY A 206 13.86 -9.36 32.75
N PRO A 207 12.98 -9.96 33.57
CA PRO A 207 12.21 -9.23 34.56
C PRO A 207 13.19 -8.40 35.38
N ALA A 208 13.10 -7.07 35.23
CA ALA A 208 13.75 -6.16 36.14
C ALA A 208 13.34 -6.65 37.52
N LEU A 209 14.33 -7.13 38.27
CA LEU A 209 14.21 -7.46 39.68
C LEU A 209 13.33 -6.38 40.29
N GLN A 210 12.08 -6.75 40.60
CA GLN A 210 11.33 -6.10 41.64
C GLN A 210 12.24 -6.25 42.84
N GLY A 211 13.07 -5.23 43.05
CA GLY A 211 13.80 -5.01 44.27
C GLY A 211 12.73 -4.99 45.33
N THR A 212 12.56 -6.15 45.96
CA THR A 212 11.86 -6.36 47.20
C THR A 212 12.35 -5.25 48.09
N ALA A 213 11.55 -4.18 48.20
CA ALA A 213 11.78 -3.15 49.18
C ALA A 213 11.64 -3.85 50.52
N ILE A 214 12.78 -4.25 51.08
CA ILE A 214 12.89 -4.67 52.47
C ILE A 214 12.40 -3.46 53.25
N ARG A 215 11.12 -3.50 53.65
CA ARG A 215 10.57 -2.61 54.66
C ARG A 215 11.45 -2.78 55.90
N PRO A 216 12.17 -1.75 56.38
CA PRO A 216 12.79 -1.85 57.68
C PRO A 216 11.67 -2.00 58.71
N HIS A 217 11.74 -3.11 59.45
CA HIS A 217 10.87 -3.41 60.57
C HIS A 217 10.97 -2.25 61.57
N ARG A 218 9.89 -1.48 61.71
CA ARG A 218 9.77 -0.40 62.70
C ARG A 218 9.58 -1.05 64.08
N PRO A 219 10.49 -0.90 65.05
CA PRO A 219 10.24 -1.40 66.39
C PRO A 219 9.17 -0.53 67.06
N SER A 220 8.13 -1.18 67.56
CA SER A 220 7.08 -0.59 68.38
C SER A 220 7.69 -0.08 69.70
N ARG A 221 7.67 1.23 69.91
CA ARG A 221 7.94 1.85 71.21
C ARG A 221 6.75 1.55 72.13
N THR A 222 6.95 0.67 73.11
CA THR A 222 6.07 0.54 74.28
C THR A 222 6.40 1.67 75.28
N PRO A 223 5.43 2.44 75.77
CA PRO A 223 5.68 3.44 76.80
C PRO A 223 5.72 2.78 78.19
N GLY A 224 6.94 2.60 78.71
CA GLY A 224 7.19 2.19 80.09
C GLY A 224 6.94 3.34 81.06
N ARG A 225 5.84 3.21 81.80
CA ARG A 225 5.30 4.03 82.89
C ARG A 225 6.34 4.42 83.95
N ARG A 226 6.28 5.67 84.41
CA ARG A 226 6.86 6.16 85.68
C ARG A 226 6.23 5.44 86.88
N GLN A 227 7.04 5.15 87.89
CA GLN A 227 6.77 4.96 89.34
C GLN A 227 8.02 4.27 89.93
N ALA A 228 8.62 4.60 91.07
CA ALA A 228 8.51 5.66 92.06
C ALA A 228 9.90 5.82 92.69
#